data_AF-A0A183VCD3-F1
#
_entry.id   AF-A0A183VCD3-F1
#
_cell.length_a   1.000
_cell.length_b   1.000
_cell.length_c   1.000
_cell.angle_alpha   90.00
_cell.angle_beta   90.00
_cell.angle_gamma   90.00
#
_symmetry.space_group_name_H-M   'P 1'
#
loop_
_entity.id
_entity.type
_entity.pdbx_description
1 polymer ?
#
loop_
_entity_poly.entity_id
_entity_poly.type
_entity_poly.pdbx_seq_one_letter_code
_entity_poly.pdbx_strand_id
1 'polypeptide(L)'
;MRSRSGSGVRLDRLMYLVEKTILVNQNPITGLFATDEKNFPGHAWVRDNVYAAHALWAMYRAYQKSADFDEDLAKANELGLTCVKMMQSLMECMMLQSEKVEQFKTYQRRTDALHAKYSVGTKSSVCGDEEWGHLQIDATSLYLLTLAQMTASGLQIVRNFDEVAFIQNLVYYIENGCRTADYGIWERGDKTNQGIRELNASSVGMAKAALQALNDVGDLFGDGSKGSVIHVLPDQIEQCSAVLTSMLPRESFSKETDSALLTVISYPAFAVEDQQLIQITRDTITETLLGRYGCRRFLRDGYKTPLEDPSRLYYNNSELQQFEDIECEWPLFICYLMLDAMFARDDPMVEQYWRLMED
;
A
#
# COMPACT_ATOMS: atom_id res chain seq x y z
N MET A 1 -16.84 0.78 -40.18
CA MET A 1 -16.20 1.07 -38.88
C MET A 1 -17.17 1.90 -38.06
N ARG A 2 -17.68 1.37 -36.94
CA ARG A 2 -18.47 2.18 -35.99
C ARG A 2 -17.49 3.05 -35.20
N SER A 3 -17.82 4.33 -35.00
CA SER A 3 -17.00 5.24 -34.21
C SER A 3 -16.98 4.81 -32.74
N ARG A 4 -15.81 4.81 -32.10
CA ARG A 4 -15.69 4.60 -30.65
C ARG A 4 -16.47 5.67 -29.88
N SER A 5 -17.00 5.29 -28.72
CA SER A 5 -17.59 6.25 -27.77
C SER A 5 -16.53 7.22 -27.24
N GLY A 6 -16.96 8.40 -26.77
CA GLY A 6 -16.04 9.36 -26.13
C GLY A 6 -15.33 8.81 -24.89
N SER A 7 -15.99 7.90 -24.16
CA SER A 7 -15.41 7.13 -23.06
C SER A 7 -14.32 6.15 -23.54
N GLY A 8 -14.55 5.43 -24.63
CA GLY A 8 -13.55 4.52 -25.21
C GLY A 8 -12.25 5.24 -25.60
N VAL A 9 -12.36 6.43 -26.20
CA VAL A 9 -11.18 7.25 -26.57
C VAL A 9 -10.39 7.69 -25.33
N ARG A 10 -11.09 8.08 -24.24
CA ARG A 10 -10.42 8.46 -22.98
C ARG A 10 -9.73 7.26 -22.33
N LEU A 11 -10.37 6.09 -22.34
CA LEU A 11 -9.78 4.86 -21.82
C LEU A 11 -8.52 4.45 -22.60
N ASP A 12 -8.54 4.53 -23.93
CA ASP A 12 -7.35 4.24 -24.73
C ASP A 12 -6.19 5.20 -24.40
N ARG A 13 -6.47 6.48 -24.13
CA ARG A 13 -5.44 7.44 -23.69
C ARG A 13 -4.86 7.08 -22.32
N LEU A 14 -5.71 6.71 -21.36
CA LEU A 14 -5.26 6.27 -20.04
C LEU A 14 -4.45 4.97 -20.13
N MET A 15 -4.90 4.02 -20.96
CA MET A 15 -4.18 2.78 -21.21
C MET A 15 -2.80 3.04 -21.81
N TYR A 16 -2.69 3.94 -22.78
CA TYR A 16 -1.40 4.36 -23.32
C TYR A 16 -0.47 4.91 -22.24
N LEU A 17 -0.98 5.71 -21.29
CA LEU A 17 -0.17 6.20 -20.16
C LEU A 17 0.30 5.02 -19.28
N VAL A 18 -0.60 4.13 -18.91
CA VAL A 18 -0.29 2.92 -18.12
C VAL A 18 0.79 2.07 -18.81
N GLU A 19 0.71 1.88 -20.12
CA GLU A 19 1.72 1.16 -20.91
C GLU A 19 3.10 1.83 -20.83
N LYS A 20 3.13 3.16 -20.94
CA LYS A 20 4.38 3.94 -21.00
C LYS A 20 5.00 4.22 -19.64
N THR A 21 4.24 4.19 -18.55
CA THR A 21 4.74 4.56 -17.22
C THR A 21 4.77 3.39 -16.24
N ILE A 22 3.86 2.41 -16.37
CA ILE A 22 3.74 1.29 -15.42
C ILE A 22 4.20 -0.01 -16.07
N LEU A 23 3.55 -0.46 -17.16
CA LEU A 23 3.84 -1.77 -17.77
C LEU A 23 5.24 -1.88 -18.37
N VAL A 24 5.86 -0.77 -18.74
CA VAL A 24 7.26 -0.76 -19.20
C VAL A 24 8.25 -1.30 -18.16
N ASN A 25 7.91 -1.23 -16.87
CA ASN A 25 8.75 -1.69 -15.77
C ASN A 25 8.42 -3.13 -15.32
N GLN A 26 7.48 -3.80 -16.00
CA GLN A 26 7.07 -5.16 -15.63
C GLN A 26 8.09 -6.19 -16.11
N ASN A 27 8.44 -7.12 -15.22
CA ASN A 27 9.19 -8.31 -15.60
C ASN A 27 8.30 -9.30 -16.34
N PRO A 28 8.69 -9.78 -17.54
CA PRO A 28 7.82 -10.62 -18.36
C PRO A 28 7.60 -12.03 -17.81
N ILE A 29 8.43 -12.49 -16.86
CA ILE A 29 8.38 -13.86 -16.31
C ILE A 29 7.63 -13.85 -14.97
N THR A 30 8.08 -12.98 -14.06
CA THR A 30 7.49 -12.90 -12.72
C THR A 30 6.26 -12.02 -12.70
N GLY A 31 6.11 -11.03 -13.58
CA GLY A 31 5.03 -10.05 -13.52
C GLY A 31 5.21 -9.00 -12.42
N LEU A 32 6.31 -9.05 -11.66
CA LEU A 32 6.69 -8.01 -10.71
C LEU A 32 7.21 -6.77 -11.44
N PHE A 33 7.00 -5.61 -10.85
CA PHE A 33 7.44 -4.31 -11.33
C PHE A 33 8.71 -3.90 -10.60
N ALA A 34 9.71 -3.49 -11.38
CA ALA A 34 10.87 -2.79 -10.85
C ALA A 34 10.49 -1.35 -10.51
N THR A 35 10.85 -0.89 -9.32
CA THR A 35 10.39 0.42 -8.81
C THR A 35 11.41 1.55 -9.03
N ASP A 36 12.69 1.28 -8.76
CA ASP A 36 13.77 2.28 -8.84
C ASP A 36 15.00 1.67 -9.50
N GLU A 37 14.99 1.60 -10.84
CA GLU A 37 16.09 1.01 -11.61
C GLU A 37 17.42 1.79 -11.47
N LYS A 38 17.38 3.03 -10.97
CA LYS A 38 18.58 3.86 -10.81
C LYS A 38 19.32 3.54 -9.52
N ASN A 39 18.61 3.48 -8.39
CA ASN A 39 19.22 3.28 -7.07
C ASN A 39 19.13 1.81 -6.60
N PHE A 40 18.11 1.08 -7.05
CA PHE A 40 17.82 -0.30 -6.62
C PHE A 40 17.43 -1.18 -7.82
N PRO A 41 18.37 -1.40 -8.76
CA PRO A 41 18.08 -2.11 -10.00
C PRO A 41 17.55 -3.53 -9.73
N GLY A 42 16.45 -3.87 -10.39
CA GLY A 42 15.80 -5.17 -10.22
C GLY A 42 15.15 -5.44 -8.85
N HIS A 43 14.87 -4.41 -8.04
CA HIS A 43 14.12 -4.56 -6.80
C HIS A 43 12.63 -4.23 -6.98
N ALA A 44 11.77 -5.06 -6.38
CA ALA A 44 10.31 -4.93 -6.36
C ALA A 44 9.84 -4.74 -4.91
N TRP A 45 9.34 -3.56 -4.57
CA TRP A 45 8.68 -3.32 -3.28
C TRP A 45 7.24 -3.83 -3.32
N VAL A 46 6.79 -4.45 -2.22
CA VAL A 46 5.43 -4.98 -2.08
C VAL A 46 4.40 -3.88 -2.33
N ARG A 47 4.54 -2.75 -1.62
CA ARG A 47 3.58 -1.63 -1.68
C ARG A 47 3.49 -1.01 -3.07
N ASP A 48 4.61 -0.72 -3.71
CA ASP A 48 4.67 -0.16 -5.05
C ASP A 48 4.05 -1.10 -6.09
N ASN A 49 4.31 -2.41 -5.97
CA ASN A 49 3.70 -3.41 -6.84
C ASN A 49 2.18 -3.52 -6.61
N VAL A 50 1.72 -3.40 -5.38
CA VAL A 50 0.28 -3.38 -5.06
C VAL A 50 -0.40 -2.13 -5.62
N TYR A 51 0.23 -0.95 -5.55
CA TYR A 51 -0.32 0.26 -6.18
C TYR A 51 -0.26 0.21 -7.72
N ALA A 52 0.76 -0.41 -8.32
CA ALA A 52 0.75 -0.73 -9.74
C ALA A 52 -0.44 -1.65 -10.09
N ALA A 53 -0.74 -2.63 -9.24
CA ALA A 53 -1.95 -3.45 -9.35
C ALA A 53 -3.23 -2.63 -9.33
N HIS A 54 -3.34 -1.65 -8.43
CA HIS A 54 -4.52 -0.78 -8.35
C HIS A 54 -4.76 -0.04 -9.65
N ALA A 55 -3.72 0.50 -10.28
CA ALA A 55 -3.84 1.17 -11.57
C ALA A 55 -4.33 0.21 -12.67
N LEU A 56 -3.75 -0.99 -12.76
CA LEU A 56 -4.16 -2.01 -13.73
C LEU A 56 -5.58 -2.53 -13.47
N TRP A 57 -5.92 -2.73 -12.21
CA TRP A 57 -7.25 -3.18 -11.78
C TRP A 57 -8.32 -2.12 -12.03
N ALA A 58 -8.02 -0.85 -11.80
CA ALA A 58 -8.91 0.25 -12.17
C ALA A 58 -9.18 0.27 -13.67
N MET A 59 -8.15 0.11 -14.51
CA MET A 59 -8.31 -0.01 -15.96
C MET A 59 -9.12 -1.25 -16.35
N TYR A 60 -8.85 -2.41 -15.74
CA TYR A 60 -9.64 -3.63 -15.92
C TYR A 60 -11.12 -3.39 -15.65
N ARG A 61 -11.48 -2.83 -14.49
CA ARG A 61 -12.88 -2.55 -14.13
C ARG A 61 -13.52 -1.53 -15.07
N ALA A 62 -12.76 -0.51 -15.49
CA ALA A 62 -13.25 0.51 -16.41
C ALA A 62 -13.53 -0.04 -17.82
N TYR A 63 -12.63 -0.88 -18.35
CA TYR A 63 -12.85 -1.58 -19.61
C TYR A 63 -14.00 -2.58 -19.51
N GLN A 64 -14.11 -3.37 -18.44
CA GLN A 64 -15.26 -4.27 -18.24
C GLN A 64 -16.60 -3.54 -18.25
N LYS A 65 -16.67 -2.35 -17.62
CA LYS A 65 -17.89 -1.55 -17.54
C LYS A 65 -18.22 -0.85 -18.87
N SER A 66 -17.21 -0.54 -19.67
CA SER A 66 -17.33 0.33 -20.85
C SER A 66 -17.03 -0.39 -22.17
N ALA A 67 -16.95 -1.73 -22.17
CA ALA A 67 -16.60 -2.50 -23.34
C ALA A 67 -17.67 -2.33 -24.43
N ASP A 68 -17.33 -1.60 -25.48
CA ASP A 68 -18.18 -1.40 -26.65
C ASP A 68 -17.95 -2.51 -27.70
N PHE A 69 -16.77 -3.14 -27.66
CA PHE A 69 -16.29 -4.11 -28.64
C PHE A 69 -15.54 -5.28 -27.99
N ASP A 70 -15.43 -6.40 -28.72
CA ASP A 70 -14.67 -7.59 -28.28
C ASP A 70 -13.20 -7.26 -27.95
N GLU A 71 -12.61 -6.28 -28.63
CA GLU A 71 -11.25 -5.81 -28.34
C GLU A 71 -11.12 -5.18 -26.94
N ASP A 72 -12.13 -4.44 -26.48
CA ASP A 72 -12.11 -3.82 -25.14
C ASP A 72 -12.23 -4.90 -24.06
N LEU A 73 -13.03 -5.94 -24.33
CA LEU A 73 -13.14 -7.10 -23.45
C LEU A 73 -11.84 -7.91 -23.41
N ALA A 74 -11.17 -8.07 -24.56
CA ALA A 74 -9.86 -8.73 -24.63
C ALA A 74 -8.81 -7.97 -23.81
N LYS A 75 -8.76 -6.64 -23.94
CA LYS A 75 -7.89 -5.77 -23.11
C LYS A 75 -8.20 -5.91 -21.62
N ALA A 76 -9.48 -5.91 -21.24
CA ALA A 76 -9.88 -6.14 -19.86
C ALA A 76 -9.35 -7.49 -19.35
N ASN A 77 -9.55 -8.57 -20.10
CA ASN A 77 -9.07 -9.89 -19.69
C ASN A 77 -7.55 -9.95 -19.53
N GLU A 78 -6.79 -9.32 -20.42
CA GLU A 78 -5.33 -9.23 -20.31
C GLU A 78 -4.90 -8.48 -19.03
N LEU A 79 -5.53 -7.34 -18.75
CA LEU A 79 -5.26 -6.57 -17.52
C LEU A 79 -5.61 -7.37 -16.26
N GLY A 80 -6.74 -8.09 -16.28
CA GLY A 80 -7.15 -8.97 -15.19
C GLY A 80 -6.14 -10.08 -14.92
N LEU A 81 -5.69 -10.78 -15.98
CA LEU A 81 -4.65 -11.81 -15.87
C LEU A 81 -3.30 -11.22 -15.39
N THR A 82 -2.97 -9.99 -15.79
CA THR A 82 -1.77 -9.30 -15.34
C THR A 82 -1.84 -8.98 -13.84
N CYS A 83 -2.99 -8.50 -13.35
CA CYS A 83 -3.22 -8.30 -11.91
C CYS A 83 -3.07 -9.60 -11.12
N VAL A 84 -3.71 -10.68 -11.60
CA VAL A 84 -3.63 -12.02 -10.99
C VAL A 84 -2.18 -12.50 -10.91
N LYS A 85 -1.44 -12.41 -12.02
CA LYS A 85 -0.03 -12.85 -12.09
C LYS A 85 0.87 -12.08 -11.12
N MET A 86 0.67 -10.77 -11.02
CA MET A 86 1.47 -9.93 -10.11
C MET A 86 1.15 -10.25 -8.64
N MET A 87 -0.14 -10.29 -8.26
CA MET A 87 -0.55 -10.60 -6.89
C MET A 87 -0.13 -12.02 -6.46
N GLN A 88 -0.17 -12.99 -7.37
CA GLN A 88 0.37 -14.34 -7.14
C GLN A 88 1.88 -14.30 -6.95
N SER A 89 2.60 -13.49 -7.71
CA SER A 89 4.05 -13.43 -7.60
C SER A 89 4.52 -12.78 -6.31
N LEU A 90 3.79 -11.78 -5.79
CA LEU A 90 4.01 -11.27 -4.44
C LEU A 90 3.71 -12.35 -3.37
N MET A 91 2.64 -13.13 -3.55
CA MET A 91 2.34 -14.27 -2.66
C MET A 91 3.50 -15.25 -2.64
N GLU A 92 4.01 -15.64 -3.81
CA GLU A 92 5.13 -16.56 -3.95
C GLU A 92 6.40 -16.01 -3.28
N CYS A 93 6.68 -14.71 -3.38
CA CYS A 93 7.78 -14.07 -2.64
C CYS A 93 7.65 -14.24 -1.11
N MET A 94 6.43 -14.10 -0.59
CA MET A 94 6.15 -14.27 0.84
C MET A 94 6.16 -15.75 1.25
N MET A 95 5.65 -16.66 0.41
CA MET A 95 5.66 -18.11 0.65
C MET A 95 7.08 -18.69 0.72
N LEU A 96 8.02 -18.15 -0.07
CA LEU A 96 9.44 -18.48 0.02
C LEU A 96 10.06 -18.15 1.40
N GLN A 97 9.37 -17.35 2.22
CA GLN A 97 9.75 -17.01 3.58
C GLN A 97 8.76 -17.57 4.62
N SER A 98 8.02 -18.63 4.30
CA SER A 98 7.03 -19.23 5.20
C SER A 98 7.59 -19.58 6.59
N GLU A 99 8.85 -20.04 6.67
CA GLU A 99 9.51 -20.29 7.97
C GLU A 99 9.57 -19.02 8.84
N LYS A 100 9.84 -17.86 8.23
CA LYS A 100 9.87 -16.58 8.92
C LYS A 100 8.49 -16.22 9.48
N VAL A 101 7.43 -16.46 8.71
CA VAL A 101 6.04 -16.22 9.14
C VAL A 101 5.70 -17.04 10.39
N GLU A 102 6.09 -18.32 10.43
CA GLU A 102 5.89 -19.18 11.60
C GLU A 102 6.67 -18.68 12.84
N GLN A 103 7.93 -18.28 12.65
CA GLN A 103 8.75 -17.72 13.73
C GLN A 103 8.17 -16.40 14.24
N PHE A 104 7.72 -15.51 13.35
CA PHE A 104 7.16 -14.21 13.71
C PHE A 104 5.87 -14.35 14.52
N LYS A 105 4.95 -15.26 14.15
CA LYS A 105 3.74 -15.54 14.94
C LYS A 105 4.06 -15.99 16.37
N THR A 106 5.23 -16.61 16.57
CA THR A 106 5.65 -17.11 17.89
C THR A 106 6.42 -16.06 18.69
N TYR A 107 7.35 -15.34 18.06
CA TYR A 107 8.34 -14.51 18.76
C TYR A 107 8.27 -13.01 18.45
N GLN A 108 7.62 -12.62 17.35
CA GLN A 108 7.46 -11.23 16.89
C GLN A 108 8.78 -10.43 16.79
N ARG A 109 9.89 -11.12 16.48
CA ARG A 109 11.20 -10.47 16.32
C ARG A 109 11.27 -9.81 14.95
N ARG A 110 11.97 -8.67 14.88
CA ARG A 110 12.17 -7.95 13.61
C ARG A 110 12.90 -8.79 12.56
N THR A 111 13.81 -9.67 12.98
CA THR A 111 14.57 -10.57 12.09
C THR A 111 13.67 -11.61 11.43
N ASP A 112 12.57 -11.96 12.09
CA ASP A 112 11.63 -12.98 11.63
C ASP A 112 10.55 -12.35 10.73
N ALA A 113 10.60 -11.04 10.49
CA ALA A 113 9.64 -10.34 9.65
C ALA A 113 9.82 -10.69 8.16
N LEU A 114 8.73 -10.69 7.41
CA LEU A 114 8.78 -10.75 5.95
C LEU A 114 9.57 -9.57 5.38
N HIS A 115 10.34 -9.82 4.33
CA HIS A 115 10.97 -8.74 3.58
C HIS A 115 9.92 -7.87 2.88
N ALA A 116 10.15 -6.56 2.87
CA ALA A 116 9.29 -5.59 2.18
C ALA A 116 9.59 -5.45 0.66
N LYS A 117 10.72 -6.01 0.22
CA LYS A 117 11.20 -5.92 -1.18
C LYS A 117 11.88 -7.21 -1.63
N TYR A 118 11.78 -7.50 -2.93
CA TYR A 118 12.22 -8.75 -3.54
C TYR A 118 12.96 -8.53 -4.85
N SER A 119 13.65 -9.56 -5.30
CA SER A 119 14.24 -9.61 -6.63
C SER A 119 13.14 -9.74 -7.66
N VAL A 120 13.06 -8.77 -8.57
CA VAL A 120 12.12 -8.76 -9.70
C VAL A 120 12.27 -10.03 -10.54
N GLY A 121 13.49 -10.54 -10.71
CA GLY A 121 13.78 -11.70 -11.56
C GLY A 121 13.60 -13.05 -10.86
N THR A 122 13.86 -13.14 -9.56
CA THR A 122 13.95 -14.44 -8.84
C THR A 122 12.95 -14.59 -7.70
N LYS A 123 12.23 -13.54 -7.31
CA LYS A 123 11.30 -13.51 -6.15
C LYS A 123 11.96 -13.71 -4.78
N SER A 124 13.28 -13.79 -4.74
CA SER A 124 14.06 -13.98 -3.52
C SER A 124 14.27 -12.65 -2.78
N SER A 125 14.70 -12.71 -1.52
CA SER A 125 15.19 -11.52 -0.81
C SER A 125 16.40 -10.91 -1.53
N VAL A 126 16.54 -9.58 -1.44
CA VAL A 126 17.60 -8.78 -2.09
C VAL A 126 18.56 -8.14 -1.08
N CYS A 127 18.30 -8.32 0.20
CA CYS A 127 19.14 -7.88 1.32
C CYS A 127 18.88 -8.81 2.51
N GLY A 128 19.74 -8.74 3.52
CA GLY A 128 19.63 -9.50 4.76
C GLY A 128 18.66 -8.89 5.77
N ASP A 129 18.30 -9.69 6.77
CA ASP A 129 17.26 -9.36 7.77
C ASP A 129 17.58 -8.12 8.63
N GLU A 130 18.85 -7.73 8.74
CA GLU A 130 19.30 -6.57 9.52
C GLU A 130 19.70 -5.37 8.65
N GLU A 131 19.67 -5.53 7.32
CA GLU A 131 20.18 -4.53 6.37
C GLU A 131 19.12 -3.50 5.96
N TRP A 132 17.85 -3.72 6.32
CA TRP A 132 16.73 -2.86 5.92
C TRP A 132 15.57 -2.90 6.91
N GLY A 133 14.75 -1.84 6.91
CA GLY A 133 13.52 -1.74 7.70
C GLY A 133 12.38 -2.61 7.17
N HIS A 134 12.55 -3.94 7.18
CA HIS A 134 11.63 -4.90 6.55
C HIS A 134 10.33 -5.15 7.31
N LEU A 135 10.34 -5.07 8.65
CA LEU A 135 9.11 -5.22 9.44
C LEU A 135 8.18 -4.05 9.14
N GLN A 136 7.25 -4.27 8.22
CA GLN A 136 6.27 -3.32 7.71
C GLN A 136 4.91 -4.00 7.70
N ILE A 137 4.13 -3.80 8.76
CA ILE A 137 2.80 -4.40 8.89
C ILE A 137 1.85 -3.81 7.85
N ASP A 138 2.02 -2.53 7.51
CA ASP A 138 1.24 -1.84 6.48
C ASP A 138 1.40 -2.50 5.11
N ALA A 139 2.60 -2.91 4.71
CA ALA A 139 2.86 -3.49 3.39
C ALA A 139 2.13 -4.83 3.19
N THR A 140 2.26 -5.75 4.17
CA THR A 140 1.57 -7.04 4.14
C THR A 140 0.05 -6.85 4.25
N SER A 141 -0.39 -5.90 5.06
CA SER A 141 -1.82 -5.60 5.22
C SER A 141 -2.43 -5.00 3.94
N LEU A 142 -1.73 -4.09 3.26
CA LEU A 142 -2.16 -3.52 1.98
C LEU A 142 -2.31 -4.59 0.90
N TYR A 143 -1.36 -5.55 0.87
CA TYR A 143 -1.47 -6.72 -0.01
C TYR A 143 -2.74 -7.53 0.28
N LEU A 144 -3.00 -7.85 1.55
CA LEU A 144 -4.17 -8.64 1.97
C LEU A 144 -5.50 -7.92 1.72
N LEU A 145 -5.57 -6.61 2.02
CA LEU A 145 -6.71 -5.77 1.69
C LEU A 145 -7.00 -5.81 0.19
N THR A 146 -5.97 -5.61 -0.62
CA THR A 146 -6.09 -5.61 -2.08
C THR A 146 -6.47 -6.99 -2.61
N LEU A 147 -5.92 -8.06 -2.05
CA LEU A 147 -6.28 -9.44 -2.39
C LEU A 147 -7.79 -9.66 -2.17
N ALA A 148 -8.31 -9.32 -1.00
CA ALA A 148 -9.73 -9.45 -0.69
C ALA A 148 -10.60 -8.64 -1.68
N GLN A 149 -10.26 -7.37 -1.92
CA GLN A 149 -11.02 -6.49 -2.82
C GLN A 149 -10.99 -6.97 -4.29
N MET A 150 -9.84 -7.44 -4.78
CA MET A 150 -9.71 -7.99 -6.13
C MET A 150 -10.49 -9.30 -6.27
N THR A 151 -10.44 -10.18 -5.27
CA THR A 151 -11.27 -11.40 -5.25
C THR A 151 -12.76 -11.06 -5.27
N ALA A 152 -13.20 -10.10 -4.43
CA ALA A 152 -14.59 -9.64 -4.42
C ALA A 152 -15.03 -9.04 -5.77
N SER A 153 -14.09 -8.55 -6.59
CA SER A 153 -14.38 -8.09 -7.96
C SER A 153 -14.49 -9.20 -9.02
N GLY A 154 -14.22 -10.45 -8.64
CA GLY A 154 -14.28 -11.62 -9.53
C GLY A 154 -12.93 -12.09 -10.06
N LEU A 155 -11.80 -11.53 -9.60
CA LEU A 155 -10.48 -12.04 -9.98
C LEU A 155 -10.09 -13.23 -9.10
N GLN A 156 -9.85 -14.40 -9.70
CA GLN A 156 -9.38 -15.59 -8.99
C GLN A 156 -7.86 -15.54 -8.82
N ILE A 157 -7.40 -15.04 -7.66
CA ILE A 157 -5.97 -14.91 -7.34
C ILE A 157 -5.44 -16.14 -6.60
N VAL A 158 -6.17 -16.62 -5.58
CA VAL A 158 -5.83 -17.84 -4.82
C VAL A 158 -6.26 -19.06 -5.63
N ARG A 159 -5.37 -20.04 -5.81
CA ARG A 159 -5.53 -21.17 -6.76
C ARG A 159 -5.65 -22.54 -6.10
N ASN A 160 -5.22 -22.70 -4.86
CA ASN A 160 -5.19 -23.99 -4.18
C ASN A 160 -5.21 -23.83 -2.65
N PHE A 161 -5.40 -24.94 -1.94
CA PHE A 161 -5.48 -24.94 -0.47
C PHE A 161 -4.17 -24.60 0.23
N ASP A 162 -3.01 -24.80 -0.39
CA ASP A 162 -1.72 -24.40 0.19
C ASP A 162 -1.60 -22.86 0.23
N GLU A 163 -2.05 -22.20 -0.84
CA GLU A 163 -2.14 -20.74 -0.91
C GLU A 163 -3.20 -20.21 0.09
N VAL A 164 -4.37 -20.86 0.23
CA VAL A 164 -5.36 -20.52 1.27
C VAL A 164 -4.72 -20.60 2.66
N ALA A 165 -4.05 -21.70 2.98
CA ALA A 165 -3.40 -21.90 4.27
C ALA A 165 -2.31 -20.86 4.52
N PHE A 166 -1.57 -20.47 3.48
CA PHE A 166 -0.58 -19.41 3.58
C PHE A 166 -1.22 -18.04 3.86
N ILE A 167 -2.31 -17.69 3.18
CA ILE A 167 -3.04 -16.44 3.47
C ILE A 167 -3.58 -16.45 4.90
N GLN A 168 -4.10 -17.58 5.39
CA GLN A 168 -4.50 -17.71 6.79
C GLN A 168 -3.33 -17.45 7.75
N ASN A 169 -2.11 -17.88 7.41
CA ASN A 169 -0.90 -17.57 8.18
C ASN A 169 -0.54 -16.08 8.13
N LEU A 170 -0.76 -15.41 7.00
CA LEU A 170 -0.58 -13.95 6.91
C LEU A 170 -1.61 -13.19 7.75
N VAL A 171 -2.83 -13.70 7.90
CA VAL A 171 -3.81 -13.13 8.84
C VAL A 171 -3.26 -13.16 10.26
N TYR A 172 -2.77 -14.32 10.73
CA TYR A 172 -2.16 -14.43 12.05
C TYR A 172 -0.88 -13.58 12.19
N TYR A 173 -0.17 -13.33 11.09
CA TYR A 173 0.99 -12.45 11.07
C TYR A 173 0.61 -10.99 11.35
N ILE A 174 -0.50 -10.49 10.78
CA ILE A 174 -0.95 -9.10 10.94
C ILE A 174 -1.94 -8.87 12.08
N GLU A 175 -2.53 -9.92 12.66
CA GLU A 175 -3.61 -9.80 13.66
C GLU A 175 -3.20 -8.99 14.90
N ASN A 176 -1.91 -9.02 15.24
CA ASN A 176 -1.35 -8.27 16.36
C ASN A 176 -0.87 -6.86 15.96
N GLY A 177 -1.24 -6.35 14.78
CA GLY A 177 -0.78 -5.07 14.24
C GLY A 177 -0.98 -3.88 15.16
N CYS A 178 -2.06 -3.85 15.96
CA CYS A 178 -2.34 -2.82 16.96
C CYS A 178 -1.32 -2.72 18.11
N ARG A 179 -0.44 -3.72 18.26
CA ARG A 179 0.60 -3.78 19.30
C ARG A 179 2.00 -4.09 18.75
N THR A 180 2.14 -4.21 17.44
CA THR A 180 3.42 -4.49 16.79
C THR A 180 4.06 -3.18 16.34
N ALA A 181 5.10 -2.76 17.04
CA ALA A 181 5.95 -1.67 16.57
C ALA A 181 6.72 -2.11 15.31
N ASP A 182 6.66 -1.29 14.26
CA ASP A 182 7.21 -1.58 12.93
C ASP A 182 8.00 -0.37 12.37
N TYR A 183 8.49 -0.50 11.14
CA TYR A 183 9.25 0.56 10.46
C TYR A 183 8.35 1.56 9.68
N GLY A 184 7.04 1.33 9.68
CA GLY A 184 6.06 2.12 8.94
C GLY A 184 6.28 2.12 7.43
N ILE A 185 5.42 2.86 6.72
CA ILE A 185 5.41 2.96 5.25
C ILE A 185 6.73 3.53 4.68
N TRP A 186 7.47 4.28 5.50
CA TRP A 186 8.74 4.92 5.15
C TRP A 186 9.97 4.09 5.43
N GLU A 187 9.82 2.89 5.98
CA GLU A 187 10.91 1.93 6.22
C GLU A 187 11.96 2.43 7.23
N ARG A 188 11.60 3.41 8.07
CA ARG A 188 12.50 4.12 9.01
C ARG A 188 12.14 3.95 10.47
N GLY A 189 10.89 3.60 10.76
CA GLY A 189 10.38 3.49 12.12
C GLY A 189 10.19 4.86 12.73
N ASP A 190 10.96 5.19 13.75
CA ASP A 190 10.89 6.47 14.44
C ASP A 190 11.39 7.65 13.57
N LYS A 191 11.02 8.87 13.96
CA LYS A 191 11.40 10.12 13.29
C LYS A 191 12.92 10.31 13.19
N THR A 192 13.70 9.73 14.10
CA THR A 192 15.16 9.83 14.06
C THR A 192 15.82 8.87 13.07
N ASN A 193 15.08 7.90 12.52
CA ASN A 193 15.61 6.89 11.62
C ASN A 193 16.90 6.25 12.17
N GLN A 194 16.79 5.62 13.34
CA GLN A 194 17.89 4.92 14.01
C GLN A 194 17.64 3.41 14.13
N GLY A 195 16.76 2.89 13.29
CA GLY A 195 16.35 1.49 13.34
C GLY A 195 15.43 1.17 14.53
N ILE A 196 14.88 2.20 15.18
CA ILE A 196 13.91 2.08 16.27
C ILE A 196 12.52 1.99 15.67
N ARG A 197 11.79 0.94 16.05
CA ARG A 197 10.43 0.70 15.59
C ARG A 197 9.44 1.44 16.49
N GLU A 198 8.36 1.93 15.92
CA GLU A 198 7.26 2.55 16.67
C GLU A 198 5.93 1.94 16.24
N LEU A 199 4.91 2.08 17.09
CA LEU A 199 3.55 1.79 16.67
C LEU A 199 3.09 2.92 15.75
N ASN A 200 2.90 2.61 14.48
CA ASN A 200 2.51 3.54 13.42
C ASN A 200 1.01 3.40 13.16
N ALA A 201 0.25 4.49 13.29
CA ALA A 201 -1.20 4.50 13.09
C ALA A 201 -1.56 4.11 11.65
N SER A 202 -0.77 4.52 10.66
CA SER A 202 -0.93 4.06 9.27
C SER A 202 -0.87 2.53 9.13
N SER A 203 0.05 1.86 9.83
CA SER A 203 0.14 0.40 9.88
C SER A 203 -1.05 -0.25 10.59
N VAL A 204 -1.48 0.31 11.73
CA VAL A 204 -2.64 -0.21 12.47
C VAL A 204 -3.92 -0.11 11.64
N GLY A 205 -4.12 1.03 10.94
CA GLY A 205 -5.28 1.26 10.10
C GLY A 205 -5.32 0.35 8.89
N MET A 206 -4.17 0.14 8.24
CA MET A 206 -4.10 -0.80 7.13
C MET A 206 -4.37 -2.24 7.58
N ALA A 207 -3.84 -2.65 8.75
CA ALA A 207 -4.12 -3.96 9.32
C ALA A 207 -5.61 -4.15 9.65
N LYS A 208 -6.25 -3.14 10.28
CA LYS A 208 -7.69 -3.13 10.55
C LYS A 208 -8.49 -3.38 9.27
N ALA A 209 -8.25 -2.59 8.23
CA ALA A 209 -8.97 -2.68 6.98
C ALA A 209 -8.76 -4.04 6.28
N ALA A 210 -7.54 -4.57 6.29
CA ALA A 210 -7.24 -5.89 5.74
C ALA A 210 -8.02 -6.99 6.46
N LEU A 211 -8.01 -6.99 7.80
CA LEU A 211 -8.74 -7.95 8.62
C LEU A 211 -10.25 -7.87 8.37
N GLN A 212 -10.82 -6.65 8.31
CA GLN A 212 -12.23 -6.43 7.97
C GLN A 212 -12.57 -6.97 6.58
N ALA A 213 -11.82 -6.59 5.55
CA ALA A 213 -12.07 -7.02 4.18
C ALA A 213 -11.98 -8.55 4.01
N LEU A 214 -11.00 -9.19 4.67
CA LEU A 214 -10.87 -10.64 4.65
C LEU A 214 -12.02 -11.34 5.37
N ASN A 215 -12.47 -10.81 6.51
CA ASN A 215 -13.62 -11.31 7.23
C ASN A 215 -14.91 -11.24 6.40
N ASP A 216 -15.10 -10.14 5.66
CA ASP A 216 -16.29 -9.91 4.85
C ASP A 216 -16.32 -10.77 3.57
N VAL A 217 -15.16 -10.97 2.93
CA VAL A 217 -15.07 -11.83 1.73
C VAL A 217 -15.15 -13.31 2.12
N GLY A 218 -14.46 -13.72 3.18
CA GLY A 218 -14.46 -15.08 3.72
C GLY A 218 -13.78 -16.12 2.82
N ASP A 219 -14.39 -16.46 1.68
CA ASP A 219 -13.88 -17.44 0.73
C ASP A 219 -13.05 -16.77 -0.37
N LEU A 220 -11.73 -16.83 -0.23
CA LEU A 220 -10.79 -16.29 -1.23
C LEU A 220 -10.55 -17.20 -2.42
N PHE A 221 -10.91 -18.49 -2.31
CA PHE A 221 -10.72 -19.48 -3.37
C PHE A 221 -11.94 -19.54 -4.31
N GLY A 222 -13.11 -19.16 -3.82
CA GLY A 222 -14.37 -19.08 -4.56
C GLY A 222 -14.98 -20.45 -4.86
N ASP A 223 -14.62 -21.49 -4.11
CA ASP A 223 -15.15 -22.84 -4.27
C ASP A 223 -16.36 -23.13 -3.37
N GLY A 224 -16.70 -22.21 -2.46
CA GLY A 224 -17.78 -22.34 -1.48
C GLY A 224 -17.54 -23.40 -0.41
N SER A 225 -16.33 -23.96 -0.33
CA SER A 225 -15.99 -24.99 0.65
C SER A 225 -15.70 -24.38 2.01
N LYS A 226 -15.87 -25.17 3.08
CA LYS A 226 -15.46 -24.72 4.42
C LYS A 226 -13.94 -24.65 4.58
N GLY A 227 -13.18 -25.32 3.71
CA GLY A 227 -11.72 -25.39 3.78
C GLY A 227 -11.01 -24.18 3.19
N SER A 228 -11.72 -23.36 2.41
CA SER A 228 -11.22 -22.14 1.77
C SER A 228 -11.53 -20.86 2.56
N VAL A 229 -12.32 -20.97 3.62
CA VAL A 229 -12.72 -19.85 4.47
C VAL A 229 -11.53 -19.34 5.26
N ILE A 230 -11.23 -18.05 5.10
CA ILE A 230 -10.27 -17.33 5.93
C ILE A 230 -10.96 -16.90 7.23
N HIS A 231 -10.30 -17.18 8.34
CA HIS A 231 -10.78 -16.88 9.69
C HIS A 231 -10.04 -15.66 10.24
N VAL A 232 -10.82 -14.67 10.65
CA VAL A 232 -10.37 -13.45 11.32
C VAL A 232 -11.05 -13.37 12.68
N LEU A 233 -10.29 -12.98 13.71
CA LEU A 233 -10.84 -12.75 15.06
C LEU A 233 -11.42 -11.33 15.15
N PRO A 234 -12.74 -11.15 15.37
CA PRO A 234 -13.35 -9.82 15.44
C PRO A 234 -12.73 -8.91 16.50
N ASP A 235 -12.29 -9.48 17.63
CA ASP A 235 -11.63 -8.73 18.71
C ASP A 235 -10.37 -7.99 18.23
N GLN A 236 -9.64 -8.51 17.23
CA GLN A 236 -8.45 -7.85 16.70
C GLN A 236 -8.82 -6.60 15.89
N ILE A 237 -9.94 -6.64 15.17
CA ILE A 237 -10.48 -5.48 14.44
C ILE A 237 -10.85 -4.38 15.42
N GLU A 238 -11.56 -4.73 16.49
CA GLU A 238 -11.98 -3.78 17.53
C GLU A 238 -10.78 -3.18 18.29
N GLN A 239 -9.76 -3.99 18.59
CA GLN A 239 -8.50 -3.50 19.19
C GLN A 239 -7.81 -2.49 18.28
N CYS A 240 -7.67 -2.78 16.98
CA CYS A 240 -7.13 -1.82 16.02
C CYS A 240 -7.97 -0.54 15.96
N SER A 241 -9.30 -0.66 15.99
CA SER A 241 -10.23 0.48 15.97
C SER A 241 -10.04 1.39 17.20
N ALA A 242 -9.96 0.80 18.39
CA ALA A 242 -9.74 1.53 19.64
C ALA A 242 -8.38 2.26 19.65
N VAL A 243 -7.32 1.57 19.20
CA VAL A 243 -5.98 2.17 19.11
C VAL A 243 -5.97 3.34 18.12
N LEU A 244 -6.52 3.16 16.91
CA LEU A 244 -6.60 4.23 15.91
C LEU A 244 -7.34 5.46 16.42
N THR A 245 -8.50 5.24 17.05
CA THR A 245 -9.31 6.31 17.64
C THR A 245 -8.52 7.12 18.67
N SER A 246 -7.64 6.46 19.44
CA SER A 246 -6.81 7.12 20.44
C SER A 246 -5.55 7.80 19.88
N MET A 247 -5.04 7.32 18.75
CA MET A 247 -3.78 7.80 18.17
C MET A 247 -4.01 8.99 17.25
N LEU A 248 -5.01 8.94 16.38
CA LEU A 248 -5.23 9.97 15.38
C LEU A 248 -5.50 11.35 16.03
N PRO A 249 -4.94 12.44 15.47
CA PRO A 249 -4.26 12.56 14.17
C PRO A 249 -2.74 12.30 14.19
N ARG A 250 -2.22 11.72 15.29
CA ARG A 250 -0.80 11.39 15.44
C ARG A 250 -0.47 10.07 14.76
N GLU A 251 0.68 10.03 14.07
CA GLU A 251 1.15 8.82 13.41
C GLU A 251 1.83 7.87 14.39
N SER A 252 2.75 8.38 15.21
CA SER A 252 3.51 7.55 16.14
C SER A 252 4.00 8.37 17.33
N PHE A 253 4.72 7.76 18.27
CA PHE A 253 5.23 8.48 19.44
C PHE A 253 6.09 9.69 19.04
N SER A 254 7.01 9.52 18.10
CA SER A 254 7.89 10.58 17.62
C SER A 254 7.33 11.43 16.48
N LYS A 255 6.33 10.96 15.73
CA LYS A 255 5.73 11.69 14.60
C LYS A 255 4.38 12.28 14.96
N GLU A 256 4.32 13.59 15.05
CA GLU A 256 3.15 14.37 15.46
C GLU A 256 1.97 14.22 14.51
N THR A 257 2.26 14.03 13.22
CA THR A 257 1.33 13.64 12.15
C THR A 257 2.16 13.10 10.97
N ASP A 258 1.53 12.46 10.00
CA ASP A 258 2.18 11.92 8.80
C ASP A 258 1.18 11.85 7.64
N SER A 259 1.63 12.15 6.42
CA SER A 259 0.80 12.07 5.22
C SER A 259 0.33 10.65 4.92
N ALA A 260 1.02 9.63 5.42
CA ALA A 260 0.59 8.23 5.39
C ALA A 260 -0.79 8.01 6.01
N LEU A 261 -1.22 8.87 6.93
CA LEU A 261 -2.54 8.79 7.55
C LEU A 261 -3.69 8.96 6.55
N LEU A 262 -3.45 9.62 5.41
CA LEU A 262 -4.43 9.70 4.32
C LEU A 262 -4.83 8.31 3.80
N THR A 263 -3.91 7.35 3.83
CA THR A 263 -4.16 5.96 3.39
C THR A 263 -5.11 5.19 4.30
N VAL A 264 -5.30 5.66 5.54
CA VAL A 264 -6.17 5.02 6.54
C VAL A 264 -7.49 5.73 6.75
N ILE A 265 -7.52 7.06 6.72
CA ILE A 265 -8.79 7.81 6.83
C ILE A 265 -9.59 7.82 5.52
N SER A 266 -8.96 7.41 4.42
CA SER A 266 -9.53 7.43 3.07
C SER A 266 -9.03 6.22 2.25
N TYR A 267 -8.95 6.36 0.93
CA TYR A 267 -8.44 5.32 0.04
C TYR A 267 -6.98 4.95 0.38
N PRO A 268 -6.62 3.65 0.45
CA PRO A 268 -7.46 2.49 0.12
C PRO A 268 -8.22 1.87 1.31
N ALA A 269 -7.86 2.21 2.54
CA ALA A 269 -8.26 1.41 3.71
C ALA A 269 -9.64 1.78 4.28
N PHE A 270 -10.02 3.05 4.27
CA PHE A 270 -11.25 3.55 4.89
C PHE A 270 -11.45 3.02 6.32
N ALA A 271 -10.38 2.99 7.10
CA ALA A 271 -10.28 2.28 8.37
C ALA A 271 -10.87 3.06 9.56
N VAL A 272 -11.37 4.27 9.35
CA VAL A 272 -11.89 5.14 10.42
C VAL A 272 -13.33 5.51 10.09
N GLU A 273 -14.23 5.27 11.04
CA GLU A 273 -15.67 5.49 10.86
C GLU A 273 -16.11 6.89 11.33
N ASP A 274 -15.46 7.44 12.37
CA ASP A 274 -15.80 8.74 12.94
C ASP A 274 -15.42 9.89 12.00
N GLN A 275 -16.45 10.53 11.43
CA GLN A 275 -16.30 11.63 10.48
C GLN A 275 -15.59 12.86 11.09
N GLN A 276 -15.77 13.13 12.38
CA GLN A 276 -15.08 14.24 13.04
C GLN A 276 -13.58 13.95 13.14
N LEU A 277 -13.23 12.72 13.52
CA LEU A 277 -11.83 12.29 13.60
C LEU A 277 -11.15 12.28 12.23
N ILE A 278 -11.85 11.82 11.19
CA ILE A 278 -11.38 11.88 9.80
C ILE A 278 -11.10 13.34 9.40
N GLN A 279 -12.02 14.25 9.68
CA GLN A 279 -11.87 15.68 9.37
C GLN A 279 -10.68 16.30 10.11
N ILE A 280 -10.60 16.10 11.43
CA ILE A 280 -9.48 16.60 12.25
C ILE A 280 -8.14 16.06 11.74
N THR A 281 -8.10 14.78 11.35
CA THR A 281 -6.88 14.15 10.83
C THR A 281 -6.47 14.76 9.49
N ARG A 282 -7.42 14.90 8.56
CA ARG A 282 -7.17 15.54 7.27
C ARG A 282 -6.69 16.98 7.44
N ASP A 283 -7.37 17.77 8.26
CA ASP A 283 -7.03 19.17 8.50
C ASP A 283 -5.64 19.29 9.15
N THR A 284 -5.31 18.42 10.10
CA THR A 284 -3.97 18.37 10.69
C THR A 284 -2.90 18.10 9.63
N ILE A 285 -3.14 17.17 8.70
CA ILE A 285 -2.22 16.85 7.61
C ILE A 285 -2.09 18.02 6.64
N THR A 286 -3.20 18.61 6.20
CA THR A 286 -3.16 19.69 5.20
C THR A 286 -2.60 20.99 5.77
N GLU A 287 -2.93 21.34 7.02
CA GLU A 287 -2.38 22.53 7.67
C GLU A 287 -0.88 22.38 7.97
N THR A 288 -0.43 21.16 8.28
CA THR A 288 0.96 20.93 8.73
C THR A 288 1.89 20.52 7.59
N LEU A 289 1.44 19.68 6.66
CA LEU A 289 2.31 18.98 5.71
C LEU A 289 2.09 19.38 4.25
N LEU A 290 0.91 19.87 3.86
CA LEU A 290 0.65 20.30 2.48
C LEU A 290 1.43 21.58 2.17
N GLY A 291 2.35 21.47 1.22
CA GLY A 291 3.09 22.58 0.66
C GLY A 291 2.62 22.92 -0.75
N ARG A 292 3.53 23.52 -1.53
CA ARG A 292 3.21 24.03 -2.87
C ARG A 292 3.14 22.93 -3.93
N TYR A 293 3.96 21.90 -3.80
CA TYR A 293 4.17 20.83 -4.77
C TYR A 293 3.67 19.47 -4.26
N GLY A 294 3.17 19.42 -3.03
CA GLY A 294 2.58 18.23 -2.43
C GLY A 294 2.74 18.21 -0.93
N CYS A 295 2.49 17.06 -0.31
CA CYS A 295 2.67 16.94 1.14
C CYS A 295 4.08 16.47 1.48
N ARG A 296 4.67 17.05 2.52
CA ARG A 296 5.80 16.44 3.23
C ARG A 296 5.35 15.10 3.81
N ARG A 297 6.26 14.14 3.95
CA ARG A 297 5.92 12.83 4.56
C ARG A 297 5.54 13.01 6.03
N PHE A 298 6.44 13.62 6.79
CA PHE A 298 6.25 14.10 8.16
C PHE A 298 7.24 15.25 8.41
N LEU A 299 7.05 16.01 9.49
CA LEU A 299 7.95 17.12 9.83
C LEU A 299 9.37 16.63 10.10
N ARG A 300 10.39 17.42 9.75
CA ARG A 300 11.81 17.13 9.95
C ARG A 300 12.29 15.83 9.31
N ASP A 301 11.63 15.45 8.22
CA ASP A 301 12.07 14.35 7.38
C ASP A 301 13.21 14.79 6.45
N GLY A 302 14.38 14.21 6.64
CA GLY A 302 15.56 14.53 5.84
C GLY A 302 15.63 13.81 4.51
N TYR A 303 14.73 12.86 4.21
CA TYR A 303 14.89 12.01 3.03
C TYR A 303 14.92 12.79 1.73
N LYS A 304 15.97 12.56 0.94
CA LYS A 304 16.29 13.25 -0.34
C LYS A 304 16.48 14.77 -0.21
N THR A 305 16.56 15.31 1.00
CA THR A 305 16.94 16.71 1.20
C THR A 305 18.43 16.90 0.88
N PRO A 306 18.87 18.12 0.53
CA PRO A 306 20.29 18.40 0.24
C PRO A 306 21.25 18.11 1.40
N LEU A 307 20.74 18.02 2.64
CA LEU A 307 21.53 17.78 3.85
C LEU A 307 21.57 16.30 4.26
N GLU A 308 20.72 15.43 3.69
CA GLU A 308 20.82 13.99 3.96
C GLU A 308 22.03 13.41 3.23
N ASP A 309 22.92 12.76 3.98
CA ASP A 309 23.94 11.90 3.40
C ASP A 309 23.29 10.61 2.87
N PRO A 310 23.29 10.39 1.53
CA PRO A 310 22.63 9.25 0.91
C PRO A 310 23.41 7.94 1.04
N SER A 311 24.65 7.97 1.56
CA SER A 311 25.51 6.79 1.65
C SER A 311 25.25 5.92 2.89
N ARG A 312 24.42 6.40 3.82
CA ARG A 312 24.11 5.76 5.09
C ARG A 312 22.62 5.51 5.24
N LEU A 313 22.28 4.45 5.97
CA LEU A 313 20.90 4.09 6.23
C LEU A 313 20.26 4.95 7.33
N TYR A 314 21.03 5.34 8.35
CA TYR A 314 20.51 5.99 9.56
C TYR A 314 20.99 7.43 9.72
N TYR A 315 20.17 8.25 10.38
CA TYR A 315 20.56 9.61 10.74
C TYR A 315 21.50 9.65 11.95
N ASN A 316 22.22 10.76 12.09
CA ASN A 316 22.99 11.15 13.26
C ASN A 316 22.05 11.90 14.21
N ASN A 317 22.33 11.81 15.50
CA ASN A 317 21.49 12.40 16.57
C ASN A 317 21.18 13.89 16.38
N SER A 318 22.06 14.66 15.72
CA SER A 318 21.98 16.12 15.62
C SER A 318 21.35 16.64 14.32
N GLU A 319 20.86 15.78 13.44
CA GLU A 319 20.45 16.19 12.09
C GLU A 319 18.98 16.58 11.97
N LEU A 320 18.09 16.07 12.82
CA LEU A 320 16.65 16.28 12.65
C LEU A 320 16.27 17.77 12.59
N GLN A 321 16.90 18.61 13.43
CA GLN A 321 16.62 20.05 13.42
C GLN A 321 17.10 20.73 12.13
N GLN A 322 18.09 20.16 11.44
CA GLN A 322 18.61 20.69 10.18
C GLN A 322 17.67 20.43 9.00
N PHE A 323 16.77 19.44 9.13
CA PHE A 323 15.78 19.12 8.11
C PHE A 323 14.50 19.96 8.21
N GLU A 324 14.34 20.74 9.29
CA GLU A 324 13.21 21.63 9.47
C GLU A 324 13.15 22.65 8.32
N ASP A 325 11.96 22.79 7.71
CA ASP A 325 11.64 23.70 6.61
C ASP A 325 12.37 23.44 5.28
N ILE A 326 13.08 22.31 5.15
CA ILE A 326 13.71 21.87 3.89
C ILE A 326 13.22 20.49 3.44
N GLU A 327 12.20 19.93 4.10
CA GLU A 327 11.70 18.59 3.79
C GLU A 327 11.16 18.51 2.36
N CYS A 328 11.36 17.38 1.70
CA CYS A 328 10.80 17.17 0.37
C CYS A 328 9.28 17.05 0.40
N GLU A 329 8.63 17.72 -0.55
CA GLU A 329 7.20 17.59 -0.81
C GLU A 329 6.94 16.51 -1.87
N TRP A 330 5.91 15.70 -1.66
CA TRP A 330 5.58 14.55 -2.49
C TRP A 330 4.23 14.77 -3.19
N PRO A 331 4.21 14.97 -4.53
CA PRO A 331 2.99 15.21 -5.29
C PRO A 331 1.97 14.06 -5.18
N LEU A 332 2.44 12.84 -4.90
CA LEU A 332 1.60 11.66 -4.68
C LEU A 332 0.47 11.93 -3.66
N PHE A 333 0.73 12.74 -2.63
CA PHE A 333 -0.28 13.05 -1.63
C PHE A 333 -1.37 14.01 -2.10
N ILE A 334 -1.12 14.80 -3.14
CA ILE A 334 -2.18 15.55 -3.81
C ILE A 334 -3.13 14.55 -4.50
N CYS A 335 -2.61 13.47 -5.08
CA CYS A 335 -3.46 12.41 -5.63
C CYS A 335 -4.32 11.74 -4.55
N TYR A 336 -3.78 11.48 -3.36
CA TYR A 336 -4.57 10.95 -2.23
C TYR A 336 -5.66 11.92 -1.79
N LEU A 337 -5.32 13.21 -1.64
CA LEU A 337 -6.28 14.25 -1.27
C LEU A 337 -7.39 14.42 -2.33
N MET A 338 -7.03 14.32 -3.62
CA MET A 338 -7.99 14.35 -4.71
C MET A 338 -8.92 13.12 -4.68
N LEU A 339 -8.37 11.92 -4.47
CA LEU A 339 -9.19 10.70 -4.31
C LEU A 339 -10.13 10.84 -3.12
N ASP A 340 -9.62 11.34 -1.99
CA ASP A 340 -10.40 11.57 -0.78
C ASP A 340 -11.58 12.54 -1.05
N ALA A 341 -11.31 13.67 -1.71
CA ALA A 341 -12.36 14.62 -2.13
C ALA A 341 -13.39 13.98 -3.08
N MET A 342 -12.94 13.13 -4.01
CA MET A 342 -13.84 12.38 -4.90
C MET A 342 -14.74 11.42 -4.13
N PHE A 343 -14.22 10.70 -3.14
CA PHE A 343 -15.02 9.81 -2.29
C PHE A 343 -15.99 10.57 -1.39
N ALA A 344 -15.58 11.75 -0.90
CA ALA A 344 -16.43 12.68 -0.15
C ALA A 344 -17.47 13.42 -1.03
N ARG A 345 -17.33 13.34 -2.37
CA ARG A 345 -18.14 14.08 -3.36
C ARG A 345 -18.04 15.60 -3.20
N ASP A 346 -16.85 16.08 -2.89
CA ASP A 346 -16.53 17.51 -2.78
C ASP A 346 -15.91 18.01 -4.10
N ASP A 347 -16.75 18.33 -5.08
CA ASP A 347 -16.31 18.81 -6.40
C ASP A 347 -15.41 20.06 -6.32
N PRO A 348 -15.70 21.08 -5.47
CA PRO A 348 -14.79 22.21 -5.25
C PRO A 348 -13.38 21.79 -4.80
N MET A 349 -13.28 20.84 -3.86
CA MET A 349 -12.00 20.37 -3.35
C MET A 349 -11.25 19.51 -4.40
N VAL A 350 -11.96 18.71 -5.19
CA VAL A 350 -11.37 18.00 -6.34
C VAL A 350 -10.74 18.98 -7.32
N GLU A 351 -11.47 20.04 -7.71
CA GLU A 351 -10.97 21.07 -8.62
C GLU A 351 -9.76 21.82 -8.05
N GLN A 352 -9.76 22.09 -6.74
CA GLN A 352 -8.62 22.72 -6.07
C GLN A 352 -7.36 21.86 -6.18
N TYR A 353 -7.44 20.57 -5.86
CA TYR A 353 -6.29 19.67 -5.94
C TYR A 353 -5.88 19.36 -7.39
N TRP A 354 -6.83 19.34 -8.32
CA TRP A 354 -6.54 19.23 -9.75
C TRP A 354 -5.67 20.40 -10.23
N ARG A 355 -6.02 21.64 -9.86
CA ARG A 355 -5.20 22.82 -10.21
C ARG A 355 -3.81 22.77 -9.60
N LEU A 356 -3.70 22.33 -8.34
CA LEU A 356 -2.40 22.18 -7.68
C LEU A 356 -1.49 21.15 -8.39
N MET A 357 -2.06 20.18 -9.09
CA MET A 357 -1.30 19.22 -9.90
C MET A 357 -0.90 19.76 -11.28
N GLU A 358 -1.62 20.75 -11.82
CA GLU A 358 -1.34 21.36 -13.13
C GLU A 358 -0.27 22.46 -13.07
N ASP A 359 -0.22 23.19 -11.95
CA ASP A 359 0.76 24.26 -11.67
C ASP A 359 2.14 23.72 -11.26
#